data_AF-A0A2K6PMN5-F1
#
_entry.id   AF-A0A2K6PMN5-F1
#
_cell.length_a   1.000
_cell.length_b   1.000
_cell.length_c   1.000
_cell.angle_alpha   90.00
_cell.angle_beta   90.00
_cell.angle_gamma   90.00
#
_symmetry.space_group_name_H-M   'P 1'
#
loop_
_entity.id
_entity.type
_entity.pdbx_description
1 polymer ?
#
loop_
_entity_poly.entity_id
_entity_poly.type
_entity_poly.pdbx_seq_one_letter_code
_entity_poly.pdbx_strand_id
1 'polypeptide(L)'
;GEQHFPQGPPLMLLISVQQVQATVVGLLAAVAALLLGAVSREEVDVAKVELLCASSVLTAFLAAFALGVLMICIVIGARKLGVNPDNIATPIAASLGDLITLSILALVSSFFYRHKDNRYLTPLVCLSFAALTPVWVLIAKQSPPIMKILKFGWFPIILAMVISSFGGLILSKTISKQQYKGMAVFTPVVCGVGGNLVAIQTSRISTYLHMWSTPGVLPLQMKKFWPNPCSTFCTSEINSMSARVLLLLVVPGHLIFFYIIYLVQGQSVINSQTFVVLYLLAGLIQVTILLYLAEVMVRLTWHQALDPDNHCIPYLTGLGDLLGTSLLALCFFTDWLLKSKAELGDISELASGPP
;
A
#
# COMPACT_ATOMS: atom_id res chain seq x y z
N GLY A 1 22.00 6.88 -32.72
CA GLY A 1 22.74 7.28 -31.52
C GLY A 1 22.26 6.40 -30.40
N GLU A 2 23.09 5.46 -29.95
CA GLU A 2 22.80 4.64 -28.79
C GLU A 2 22.58 5.55 -27.58
N GLN A 3 21.36 5.54 -27.03
CA GLN A 3 21.09 6.19 -25.76
C GLN A 3 21.89 5.45 -24.69
N HIS A 4 23.02 6.04 -24.32
CA HIS A 4 23.81 5.62 -23.16
C HIS A 4 22.97 5.92 -21.92
N PHE A 5 22.14 4.95 -21.50
CA PHE A 5 21.52 4.98 -20.19
C PHE A 5 22.66 5.00 -19.16
N PRO A 6 22.73 5.99 -18.26
CA PRO A 6 23.74 6.00 -17.21
C PRO A 6 23.67 4.67 -16.47
N GLN A 7 24.84 4.05 -16.25
CA GLN A 7 24.94 2.87 -15.40
C GLN A 7 24.50 3.30 -14.00
N GLY A 8 23.22 3.08 -13.69
CA GLY A 8 22.66 3.28 -12.36
C GLY A 8 23.50 2.52 -11.33
N PRO A 9 23.42 2.92 -10.05
CA PRO A 9 24.18 2.26 -8.99
C PRO A 9 23.97 0.74 -9.05
N PRO A 10 24.99 -0.08 -8.74
CA PRO A 10 24.86 -1.53 -8.76
C PRO A 10 23.61 -1.92 -7.98
N LEU A 11 22.69 -2.66 -8.61
CA LEU A 11 21.37 -2.93 -8.02
C LEU A 11 21.45 -3.62 -6.65
N MET A 12 22.55 -4.33 -6.38
CA MET A 12 22.89 -4.88 -5.07
C MET A 12 22.96 -3.81 -3.96
N LEU A 13 23.41 -2.59 -4.27
CA LEU A 13 23.43 -1.47 -3.35
C LEU A 13 22.01 -0.95 -3.05
N LEU A 14 21.11 -0.95 -4.03
CA LEU A 14 19.70 -0.59 -3.81
C LEU A 14 19.02 -1.61 -2.89
N ILE A 15 19.26 -2.91 -3.10
CA ILE A 15 18.81 -3.96 -2.19
C ILE A 15 19.32 -3.71 -0.77
N SER A 16 20.59 -3.33 -0.61
CA SER A 16 21.15 -3.10 0.73
C SER A 16 20.39 -2.02 1.51
N VAL A 17 19.97 -0.93 0.85
CA VAL A 17 19.16 0.12 1.48
C VAL A 17 17.76 -0.40 1.80
N GLN A 18 17.14 -1.11 0.86
CA GLN A 18 15.82 -1.69 1.05
C GLN A 18 15.80 -2.68 2.23
N GLN A 19 16.86 -3.46 2.42
CA GLN A 19 16.99 -4.39 3.55
C GLN A 19 17.10 -3.67 4.90
N VAL A 20 17.92 -2.61 4.98
CA VAL A 20 18.03 -1.81 6.21
C VAL A 20 16.70 -1.15 6.54
N GLN A 21 16.07 -0.52 5.54
CA GLN A 21 14.78 0.13 5.71
C GLN A 21 13.71 -0.88 6.11
N ALA A 22 13.58 -2.01 5.43
CA ALA A 22 12.57 -3.03 5.74
C ALA A 22 12.72 -3.61 7.15
N THR A 23 13.95 -3.86 7.61
CA THR A 23 14.19 -4.38 8.97
C THR A 23 13.76 -3.36 10.03
N VAL A 24 14.17 -2.10 9.87
CA VAL A 24 13.82 -1.01 10.81
C VAL A 24 12.32 -0.71 10.78
N VAL A 25 11.73 -0.64 9.58
CA VAL A 25 10.31 -0.39 9.38
C VAL A 25 9.46 -1.54 9.93
N GLY A 26 9.87 -2.79 9.73
CA GLY A 26 9.18 -3.95 10.30
C GLY A 26 9.15 -3.92 11.82
N LEU A 27 10.25 -3.51 12.47
CA LEU A 27 10.31 -3.33 13.92
C LEU A 27 9.43 -2.16 14.38
N LEU A 28 9.54 -1.00 13.71
CA LEU A 28 8.74 0.19 14.02
C LEU A 28 7.24 -0.06 13.84
N ALA A 29 6.83 -0.83 12.83
CA ALA A 29 5.44 -1.21 12.60
C ALA A 29 4.90 -2.06 13.75
N ALA A 30 5.71 -3.01 14.25
CA ALA A 30 5.35 -3.80 15.42
C ALA A 30 5.20 -2.92 16.67
N VAL A 31 6.15 -2.00 16.91
CA VAL A 31 6.06 -1.04 18.03
C VAL A 31 4.83 -0.14 17.91
N ALA A 32 4.54 0.37 16.72
CA ALA A 32 3.36 1.21 16.47
C ALA A 32 2.06 0.45 16.77
N ALA A 33 1.96 -0.81 16.31
CA ALA A 33 0.81 -1.67 16.61
C ALA A 33 0.61 -1.88 18.12
N LEU A 34 1.70 -2.09 18.88
CA LEU A 34 1.64 -2.24 20.33
C LEU A 34 1.20 -0.96 21.04
N LEU A 35 1.76 0.19 20.65
CA LEU A 35 1.38 1.49 21.22
C LEU A 35 -0.09 1.81 20.95
N LEU A 36 -0.58 1.56 19.74
CA LEU A 36 -1.98 1.80 19.39
C LEU A 36 -2.94 0.82 20.08
N GLY A 37 -2.53 -0.45 20.26
CA GLY A 37 -3.26 -1.44 21.05
C GLY A 37 -3.37 -1.03 22.52
N ALA A 38 -2.25 -0.61 23.12
CA ALA A 38 -2.21 -0.12 24.51
C ALA A 38 -3.09 1.13 24.72
N VAL A 39 -3.03 2.11 23.80
CA VAL A 39 -3.91 3.30 23.82
C VAL A 39 -5.39 2.92 23.68
N SER A 40 -5.68 1.84 22.96
CA SER A 40 -7.04 1.32 22.78
C SER A 40 -7.53 0.44 23.94
N ARG A 41 -6.74 0.30 25.02
CA ARG A 41 -7.03 -0.54 26.19
C ARG A 41 -7.19 -2.02 25.87
N GLU A 42 -6.50 -2.51 24.84
CA GLU A 42 -6.41 -3.94 24.57
C GLU A 42 -5.37 -4.59 25.51
N GLU A 43 -5.63 -5.82 25.96
CA GLU A 43 -4.68 -6.56 26.79
C GLU A 43 -3.42 -6.92 25.99
N VAL A 44 -2.28 -6.35 26.40
CA VAL A 44 -0.98 -6.59 25.76
C VAL A 44 -0.36 -7.87 26.34
N ASP A 45 -0.59 -8.99 25.67
CA ASP A 45 0.07 -10.26 25.98
C ASP A 45 1.49 -10.29 25.40
N VAL A 46 2.48 -10.52 26.25
CA VAL A 46 3.91 -10.59 25.89
C VAL A 46 4.16 -11.61 24.77
N ALA A 47 3.45 -12.74 24.76
CA ALA A 47 3.61 -13.75 23.71
C ALA A 47 3.12 -13.23 22.34
N LYS A 48 2.04 -12.44 22.32
CA LYS A 48 1.54 -11.80 21.10
C LYS A 48 2.53 -10.72 20.62
N VAL A 49 3.11 -9.98 21.55
CA VAL A 49 4.11 -8.94 21.24
C VAL A 49 5.34 -9.55 20.55
N GLU A 50 5.90 -10.60 21.14
CA GLU A 50 7.07 -11.28 20.58
C GLU A 50 6.75 -11.83 19.18
N LEU A 51 5.61 -12.50 19.03
CA LEU A 51 5.17 -13.08 17.74
C LEU A 51 4.94 -12.01 16.66
N LEU A 52 4.32 -10.87 17.00
CA LEU A 52 4.12 -9.75 16.07
C LEU A 52 5.45 -9.14 15.64
N CYS A 53 6.38 -8.92 16.57
CA CYS A 53 7.71 -8.39 16.24
C CYS A 53 8.49 -9.32 15.29
N ALA A 54 8.56 -10.62 15.60
CA ALA A 54 9.33 -11.55 14.76
C ALA A 54 8.70 -11.80 13.39
N SER A 55 7.38 -11.96 13.36
CA SER A 55 6.67 -12.13 12.09
C SER A 55 6.79 -10.89 11.21
N SER A 56 6.65 -9.69 11.77
CA SER A 56 6.80 -8.43 11.03
C SER A 56 8.21 -8.25 10.47
N VAL A 57 9.25 -8.40 11.31
CA VAL A 57 10.65 -8.21 10.88
C VAL A 57 11.05 -9.25 9.84
N LEU A 58 10.77 -10.54 10.07
CA LEU A 58 11.12 -11.60 9.14
C LEU A 58 10.38 -11.43 7.80
N THR A 59 9.08 -11.14 7.86
CA THR A 59 8.29 -10.89 6.65
C THR A 59 8.83 -9.70 5.87
N ALA A 60 9.06 -8.56 6.53
CA ALA A 60 9.56 -7.36 5.88
C ALA A 60 10.91 -7.61 5.21
N PHE A 61 11.83 -8.32 5.87
CA PHE A 61 13.13 -8.69 5.33
C PHE A 61 13.00 -9.58 4.08
N LEU A 62 12.28 -10.70 4.19
CA LEU A 62 12.12 -11.66 3.11
C LEU A 62 11.37 -11.06 1.92
N ALA A 63 10.30 -10.29 2.17
CA ALA A 63 9.54 -9.60 1.14
C ALA A 63 10.39 -8.55 0.44
N ALA A 64 11.12 -7.72 1.18
CA ALA A 64 12.04 -6.74 0.60
C ALA A 64 13.14 -7.40 -0.24
N PHE A 65 13.64 -8.57 0.17
CA PHE A 65 14.66 -9.29 -0.59
C PHE A 65 14.10 -9.82 -1.90
N ALA A 66 12.96 -10.51 -1.82
CA ALA A 66 12.28 -11.06 -2.99
C ALA A 66 11.88 -9.95 -3.98
N LEU A 67 11.34 -8.84 -3.48
CA LEU A 67 11.00 -7.66 -4.28
C LEU A 67 12.23 -7.01 -4.92
N GLY A 68 13.32 -6.87 -4.18
CA GLY A 68 14.57 -6.35 -4.70
C GLY A 68 15.11 -7.20 -5.87
N VAL A 69 15.12 -8.52 -5.70
CA VAL A 69 15.53 -9.46 -6.77
C VAL A 69 14.59 -9.40 -7.97
N LEU A 70 13.27 -9.35 -7.73
CA LEU A 70 12.28 -9.21 -8.78
C LEU A 70 12.49 -7.93 -9.59
N MET A 71 12.72 -6.79 -8.92
CA MET A 71 12.99 -5.51 -9.55
C MET A 71 14.25 -5.54 -10.41
N ILE A 72 15.32 -6.19 -9.92
CA ILE A 72 16.53 -6.42 -10.71
C ILE A 72 16.21 -7.15 -12.01
N CYS A 73 15.48 -8.25 -11.93
CA CYS A 73 15.12 -9.06 -13.09
C CYS A 73 14.31 -8.25 -14.10
N ILE A 74 13.32 -7.47 -13.65
CA ILE A 74 12.46 -6.68 -14.53
C ILE A 74 13.26 -5.54 -15.18
N VAL A 75 14.08 -4.80 -14.42
CA VAL A 75 14.87 -3.68 -14.96
C VAL A 75 15.89 -4.18 -15.99
N ILE A 76 16.60 -5.27 -15.70
CA ILE A 76 17.54 -5.87 -16.67
C ILE A 76 16.79 -6.37 -17.91
N GLY A 77 15.65 -7.03 -17.73
CA GLY A 77 14.81 -7.51 -18.83
C GLY A 77 14.29 -6.38 -19.71
N ALA A 78 13.74 -5.32 -19.12
CA ALA A 78 13.23 -4.15 -19.84
C ALA A 78 14.34 -3.46 -20.65
N ARG A 79 15.53 -3.29 -20.05
CA ARG A 79 16.70 -2.75 -20.75
C ARG A 79 17.13 -3.61 -21.94
N LYS A 80 17.13 -4.93 -21.79
CA LYS A 80 17.46 -5.86 -22.91
C LYS A 80 16.44 -5.78 -24.05
N LEU A 81 15.19 -5.48 -23.75
CA LEU A 81 14.10 -5.34 -24.73
C LEU A 81 13.98 -3.90 -25.29
N GLY A 82 14.80 -2.96 -24.81
CA GLY A 82 14.73 -1.55 -25.24
C GLY A 82 13.48 -0.81 -24.77
N VAL A 83 12.76 -1.34 -23.78
CA VAL A 83 11.56 -0.71 -23.21
C VAL A 83 11.96 0.04 -21.94
N ASN A 84 11.33 1.20 -21.69
CA ASN A 84 11.55 1.93 -20.45
C ASN A 84 11.15 1.05 -19.25
N PRO A 85 12.08 0.77 -18.30
CA PRO A 85 11.78 -0.04 -17.13
C PRO A 85 10.61 0.51 -16.31
N ASP A 86 10.39 1.81 -16.19
CA ASP A 86 9.35 2.35 -15.29
C ASP A 86 7.93 2.08 -15.81
N ASN A 87 7.77 1.90 -17.13
CA ASN A 87 6.49 1.52 -17.74
C ASN A 87 6.09 0.06 -17.46
N ILE A 88 7.05 -0.80 -17.11
CA ILE A 88 6.85 -2.24 -16.91
C ILE A 88 7.09 -2.62 -15.44
N ALA A 89 8.21 -2.17 -14.88
CA ALA A 89 8.64 -2.43 -13.51
C ALA A 89 7.63 -1.89 -12.52
N THR A 90 7.16 -0.64 -12.64
CA THR A 90 6.27 -0.06 -11.62
C THR A 90 4.93 -0.83 -11.51
N PRO A 91 4.20 -1.15 -12.60
CA PRO A 91 2.98 -1.96 -12.49
C PRO A 91 3.21 -3.41 -12.02
N ILE A 92 4.30 -4.05 -12.48
CA ILE A 92 4.61 -5.43 -12.08
C ILE A 92 5.07 -5.49 -10.62
N ALA A 93 5.89 -4.54 -10.18
CA ALA A 93 6.37 -4.43 -8.81
C ALA A 93 5.22 -4.17 -7.84
N ALA A 94 4.31 -3.28 -8.21
CA ALA A 94 3.11 -2.98 -7.44
C ALA A 94 2.23 -4.24 -7.27
N SER A 95 1.90 -4.92 -8.38
CA SER A 95 1.01 -6.09 -8.35
C SER A 95 1.63 -7.35 -7.74
N LEU A 96 2.87 -7.69 -8.09
CA LEU A 96 3.56 -8.85 -7.50
C LEU A 96 4.08 -8.56 -6.09
N GLY A 97 4.38 -7.31 -5.76
CA GLY A 97 4.88 -6.93 -4.45
C GLY A 97 3.91 -7.18 -3.32
N ASP A 98 2.66 -6.76 -3.48
CA ASP A 98 1.61 -7.05 -2.50
C ASP A 98 1.38 -8.55 -2.35
N LEU A 99 1.33 -9.28 -3.47
CA LEU A 99 1.14 -10.73 -3.46
C LEU A 99 2.29 -11.45 -2.74
N ILE A 100 3.54 -11.10 -3.06
CA ILE A 100 4.74 -11.67 -2.42
C ILE A 100 4.72 -11.36 -0.93
N THR A 101 4.45 -10.10 -0.55
CA THR A 101 4.47 -9.66 0.84
C THR A 101 3.40 -10.36 1.68
N LEU A 102 2.15 -10.40 1.19
CA LEU A 102 1.04 -11.08 1.88
C LEU A 102 1.25 -12.59 1.95
N SER A 103 1.79 -13.21 0.89
CA SER A 103 2.08 -14.65 0.88
C SER A 103 3.17 -15.00 1.88
N ILE A 104 4.27 -14.24 1.90
CA ILE A 104 5.35 -14.41 2.88
C ILE A 104 4.83 -14.16 4.30
N LEU A 105 4.03 -13.11 4.51
CA LEU A 105 3.44 -12.80 5.81
C LEU A 105 2.59 -13.96 6.32
N ALA A 106 1.73 -14.52 5.47
CA ALA A 106 0.88 -15.66 5.82
C ALA A 106 1.71 -16.90 6.17
N LEU A 107 2.75 -17.20 5.39
CA LEU A 107 3.65 -18.34 5.64
C LEU A 107 4.44 -18.17 6.93
N VAL A 108 5.06 -17.00 7.12
CA VAL A 108 5.86 -16.66 8.31
C VAL A 108 4.99 -16.64 9.56
N SER A 109 3.82 -16.01 9.50
CA SER A 109 2.86 -15.96 10.60
C SER A 109 2.38 -17.36 10.98
N SER A 110 2.04 -18.20 10.00
CA SER A 110 1.65 -19.60 10.23
C SER A 110 2.78 -20.43 10.87
N PHE A 111 4.02 -20.23 10.40
CA PHE A 111 5.19 -20.89 10.98
C PHE A 111 5.38 -20.54 12.45
N PHE A 112 5.35 -19.24 12.80
CA PHE A 112 5.49 -18.80 14.19
C PHE A 112 4.31 -19.22 15.06
N TYR A 113 3.09 -19.16 14.52
CA TYR A 113 1.90 -19.61 15.24
C TYR A 113 1.97 -21.09 15.61
N ARG A 114 2.47 -21.94 14.70
CA ARG A 114 2.65 -23.38 14.96
C ARG A 114 3.76 -23.69 15.97
N HIS A 115 4.73 -22.80 16.13
CA HIS A 115 5.84 -22.94 17.07
C HIS A 115 5.76 -21.95 18.24
N LYS A 116 4.56 -21.45 18.56
CA LYS A 116 4.35 -20.43 19.60
C LYS A 116 4.87 -20.85 20.98
N ASP A 117 4.92 -22.16 21.24
CA ASP A 117 5.36 -22.71 22.53
C ASP A 117 6.89 -22.68 22.68
N ASN A 118 7.63 -22.46 21.59
CA ASN A 118 9.09 -22.34 21.62
C ASN A 118 9.53 -20.89 21.90
N ARG A 119 9.73 -20.59 23.18
CA ARG A 119 10.07 -19.25 23.68
C ARG A 119 11.37 -18.65 23.11
N TYR A 120 12.29 -19.47 22.62
CA TYR A 120 13.59 -19.01 22.10
C TYR A 120 13.59 -18.74 20.59
N LEU A 121 12.65 -19.32 19.85
CA LEU A 121 12.63 -19.23 18.38
C LEU A 121 12.43 -17.79 17.89
N THR A 122 11.43 -17.13 18.45
CA THR A 122 11.02 -15.77 18.13
C THR A 122 12.12 -14.73 18.35
N PRO A 123 12.74 -14.62 19.56
CA PRO A 123 13.83 -13.68 19.78
C PRO A 123 15.10 -14.02 19.00
N LEU A 124 15.40 -15.30 18.79
CA LEU A 124 16.57 -15.74 18.02
C LEU A 124 16.49 -15.24 16.57
N VAL A 125 15.32 -15.41 15.93
CA VAL A 125 15.10 -14.95 14.56
C VAL A 125 15.16 -13.42 14.48
N CYS A 126 14.50 -12.70 15.40
CA CYS A 126 14.62 -11.24 15.45
C CYS A 126 16.09 -10.79 15.55
N LEU A 127 16.86 -11.39 16.47
CA LEU A 127 18.24 -11.03 16.72
C LEU A 127 19.15 -11.35 15.52
N SER A 128 18.93 -12.49 14.85
CA SER A 128 19.73 -12.87 13.69
C SER A 128 19.56 -11.90 12.52
N PHE A 129 18.32 -11.49 12.22
CA PHE A 129 18.07 -10.54 11.13
C PHE A 129 18.45 -9.11 11.50
N ALA A 130 18.31 -8.72 12.76
CA ALA A 130 18.86 -7.45 13.26
C ALA A 130 20.40 -7.43 13.13
N ALA A 131 21.09 -8.54 13.43
CA ALA A 131 22.54 -8.66 13.28
C ALA A 131 23.01 -8.60 11.82
N LEU A 132 22.16 -8.89 10.83
CA LEU A 132 22.47 -8.70 9.40
C LEU A 132 22.39 -7.24 8.95
N THR A 133 21.68 -6.38 9.68
CA THR A 133 21.53 -4.94 9.35
C THR A 133 22.86 -4.20 9.19
N PRO A 134 23.87 -4.34 10.09
CA PRO A 134 25.16 -3.68 9.90
C PRO A 134 25.88 -4.10 8.62
N VAL A 135 25.73 -5.36 8.18
CA VAL A 135 26.33 -5.84 6.92
C VAL A 135 25.76 -5.05 5.74
N TRP A 136 24.44 -4.88 5.68
CA TRP A 136 23.78 -4.09 4.64
C TRP A 136 24.17 -2.61 4.68
N VAL A 137 24.34 -2.02 5.87
CA VAL A 137 24.83 -0.65 6.02
C VAL A 137 26.25 -0.51 5.47
N LEU A 138 27.13 -1.50 5.71
CA LEU A 138 28.49 -1.49 5.17
C LEU A 138 28.51 -1.59 3.64
N ILE A 139 27.61 -2.39 3.06
CA ILE A 139 27.43 -2.46 1.60
C ILE A 139 26.94 -1.12 1.06
N ALA A 140 25.92 -0.50 1.67
CA ALA A 140 25.40 0.81 1.25
C ALA A 140 26.45 1.93 1.30
N LYS A 141 27.43 1.86 2.23
CA LYS A 141 28.54 2.83 2.34
C LYS A 141 29.47 2.85 1.12
N GLN A 142 29.44 1.83 0.27
CA GLN A 142 30.28 1.78 -0.93
C GLN A 142 29.89 2.84 -1.98
N SER A 143 28.71 3.46 -1.88
CA SER A 143 28.25 4.48 -2.82
C SER A 143 27.62 5.69 -2.12
N PRO A 144 28.20 6.90 -2.25
CA PRO A 144 27.66 8.11 -1.62
C PRO A 144 26.21 8.44 -2.01
N PRO A 145 25.76 8.28 -3.27
CA PRO A 145 24.34 8.44 -3.64
C PRO A 145 23.40 7.51 -2.87
N ILE A 146 23.76 6.24 -2.72
CA ILE A 146 22.95 5.24 -2.02
C ILE A 146 22.90 5.54 -0.51
N MET A 147 24.02 5.93 0.07
CA MET A 147 24.08 6.37 1.47
C MET A 147 23.23 7.63 1.72
N LYS A 148 23.09 8.53 0.72
CA LYS A 148 22.20 9.69 0.83
C LYS A 148 20.74 9.25 0.95
N ILE A 149 20.30 8.29 0.14
CA ILE A 149 18.94 7.72 0.23
C ILE A 149 18.72 7.12 1.62
N LEU A 150 19.67 6.33 2.13
CA LEU A 150 19.55 5.72 3.46
C LEU A 150 19.54 6.76 4.59
N LYS A 151 20.24 7.89 4.47
CA LYS A 151 20.28 8.92 5.51
C LYS A 151 19.04 9.80 5.55
N PHE A 152 18.48 10.15 4.39
CA PHE A 152 17.42 11.16 4.29
C PHE A 152 16.04 10.58 3.94
N GLY A 153 15.96 9.32 3.51
CA GLY A 153 14.69 8.68 3.09
C GLY A 153 13.77 8.25 4.24
N TRP A 154 14.14 8.44 5.51
CA TRP A 154 13.35 7.95 6.64
C TRP A 154 12.04 8.71 6.85
N PHE A 155 12.04 10.02 6.62
CA PHE A 155 10.88 10.85 6.95
C PHE A 155 9.63 10.42 6.16
N PRO A 156 9.69 10.21 4.83
CA PRO A 156 8.55 9.70 4.08
C PRO A 156 8.03 8.35 4.55
N ILE A 157 8.95 7.42 4.82
CA ILE A 157 8.65 6.04 5.17
C ILE A 157 7.99 5.95 6.56
N ILE A 158 8.54 6.63 7.55
CA ILE A 158 8.03 6.61 8.93
C ILE A 158 6.65 7.28 8.98
N LEU A 159 6.49 8.43 8.33
CA LEU A 159 5.20 9.13 8.32
C LEU A 159 4.13 8.33 7.57
N ALA A 160 4.47 7.69 6.45
CA ALA A 160 3.57 6.77 5.75
C ALA A 160 3.11 5.61 6.64
N MET A 161 4.03 5.00 7.39
CA MET A 161 3.70 3.96 8.37
C MET A 161 2.73 4.46 9.44
N VAL A 162 2.97 5.65 10.00
CA VAL A 162 2.08 6.22 11.01
C VAL A 162 0.67 6.43 10.46
N ILE A 163 0.55 6.98 9.24
CA ILE A 163 -0.75 7.17 8.57
C ILE A 163 -1.45 5.83 8.33
N SER A 164 -0.74 4.84 7.76
CA SER A 164 -1.28 3.50 7.49
C SER A 164 -1.71 2.78 8.78
N SER A 165 -0.99 2.99 9.89
CA SER A 165 -1.30 2.40 11.20
C SER A 165 -2.68 2.84 11.74
N PHE A 166 -3.15 4.04 11.42
CA PHE A 166 -4.52 4.45 11.75
C PHE A 166 -5.56 3.63 10.98
N GLY A 167 -5.28 3.27 9.73
CA GLY A 167 -6.11 2.34 8.95
C GLY A 167 -6.15 0.96 9.62
N GLY A 168 -4.99 0.42 9.99
CA GLY A 168 -4.88 -0.83 10.74
C GLY A 168 -5.66 -0.81 12.07
N LEU A 169 -5.66 0.32 12.78
CA LEU A 169 -6.43 0.49 14.01
C LEU A 169 -7.95 0.46 13.77
N ILE A 170 -8.43 1.11 12.71
CA ILE A 170 -9.83 1.05 12.31
C ILE A 170 -10.23 -0.41 12.06
N LEU A 171 -9.39 -1.14 11.30
CA LEU A 171 -9.60 -2.56 11.02
C LEU A 171 -9.66 -3.41 12.30
N SER A 172 -8.72 -3.23 13.23
CA SER A 172 -8.71 -3.97 14.50
C SER A 172 -10.01 -3.79 15.28
N LYS A 173 -10.50 -2.54 15.35
CA LYS A 173 -11.73 -2.20 16.08
C LYS A 173 -13.02 -2.64 15.39
N THR A 174 -13.00 -2.86 14.07
CA THR A 174 -14.18 -3.30 13.32
C THR A 174 -14.29 -4.81 13.25
N ILE A 175 -13.19 -5.56 13.09
CA ILE A 175 -13.21 -7.02 12.93
C ILE A 175 -13.90 -7.75 14.10
N SER A 176 -13.82 -7.22 15.31
CA SER A 176 -14.45 -7.83 16.50
C SER A 176 -15.98 -7.69 16.55
N LYS A 177 -16.58 -6.85 15.70
CA LYS A 177 -18.01 -6.57 15.69
C LYS A 177 -18.71 -7.35 14.59
N GLN A 178 -19.86 -7.96 14.92
CA GLN A 178 -20.62 -8.83 14.03
C GLN A 178 -21.00 -8.17 12.69
N GLN A 179 -21.33 -6.88 12.70
CA GLN A 179 -21.71 -6.11 11.51
C GLN A 179 -20.58 -5.91 10.48
N TYR A 180 -19.32 -6.21 10.82
CA TYR A 180 -18.17 -6.12 9.91
C TYR A 180 -17.58 -7.49 9.56
N LYS A 181 -18.33 -8.58 9.79
CA LYS A 181 -17.89 -9.94 9.46
C LYS A 181 -17.51 -10.03 7.97
N GLY A 182 -16.26 -10.41 7.70
CA GLY A 182 -15.70 -10.49 6.34
C GLY A 182 -14.92 -9.26 5.87
N MET A 183 -14.93 -8.14 6.61
CA MET A 183 -14.19 -6.92 6.24
C MET A 183 -12.68 -7.14 6.04
N ALA A 184 -12.07 -8.00 6.86
CA ALA A 184 -10.64 -8.32 6.80
C ALA A 184 -10.20 -8.85 5.42
N VAL A 185 -11.11 -9.45 4.67
CA VAL A 185 -10.85 -10.10 3.38
C VAL A 185 -10.80 -9.09 2.25
N PHE A 186 -11.61 -8.04 2.35
CA PHE A 186 -11.67 -6.95 1.39
C PHE A 186 -10.60 -5.88 1.61
N THR A 187 -10.05 -5.80 2.83
CA THR A 187 -9.10 -4.74 3.19
C THR A 187 -7.82 -4.76 2.32
N PRO A 188 -7.15 -5.92 2.11
CA PRO A 188 -5.99 -5.98 1.22
C PRO A 188 -6.31 -5.59 -0.22
N VAL A 189 -7.53 -5.86 -0.70
CA VAL A 189 -7.95 -5.52 -2.07
C VAL A 189 -8.14 -4.02 -2.22
N VAL A 190 -8.90 -3.39 -1.32
CA VAL A 190 -9.20 -1.94 -1.39
C VAL A 190 -7.94 -1.10 -1.19
N CYS A 191 -7.11 -1.48 -0.20
CA CYS A 191 -5.87 -0.79 0.07
C CYS A 191 -4.85 -1.03 -1.05
N GLY A 192 -4.68 -2.28 -1.49
CA GLY A 192 -3.74 -2.65 -2.56
C GLY A 192 -4.08 -2.03 -3.91
N VAL A 193 -5.35 -2.08 -4.35
CA VAL A 193 -5.76 -1.44 -5.62
C VAL A 193 -5.52 0.08 -5.55
N GLY A 194 -5.96 0.74 -4.48
CA GLY A 194 -5.75 2.19 -4.31
C GLY A 194 -4.28 2.59 -4.28
N GLY A 195 -3.50 1.94 -3.42
CA GLY A 195 -2.07 2.19 -3.21
C GLY A 195 -1.23 1.94 -4.47
N ASN A 196 -1.51 0.87 -5.20
CA ASN A 196 -0.77 0.53 -6.42
C ASN A 196 -1.08 1.46 -7.58
N LEU A 197 -2.36 1.81 -7.79
CA LEU A 197 -2.74 2.74 -8.87
C LEU A 197 -2.14 4.14 -8.63
N VAL A 198 -2.16 4.62 -7.39
CA VAL A 198 -1.56 5.93 -7.09
C VAL A 198 -0.03 5.90 -7.19
N ALA A 199 0.63 4.80 -6.82
CA ALA A 199 2.07 4.63 -7.02
C ALA A 199 2.45 4.68 -8.51
N ILE A 200 1.71 3.98 -9.37
CA ILE A 200 1.90 4.02 -10.83
C ILE A 200 1.73 5.45 -11.36
N GLN A 201 0.65 6.14 -10.98
CA GLN A 201 0.42 7.51 -11.43
C GLN A 201 1.55 8.46 -10.97
N THR A 202 1.94 8.36 -9.70
CA THR A 202 2.99 9.19 -9.10
C THR A 202 4.32 9.01 -9.83
N SER A 203 4.75 7.76 -10.04
CA SER A 203 5.98 7.43 -10.76
C SER A 203 5.96 7.91 -12.21
N ARG A 204 4.80 7.82 -12.90
CA ARG A 204 4.66 8.35 -14.27
C ARG A 204 4.79 9.86 -14.33
N ILE A 205 4.16 10.60 -13.40
CA ILE A 205 4.29 12.07 -13.34
C ILE A 205 5.73 12.46 -12.99
N SER A 206 6.35 11.75 -12.04
CA SER A 206 7.77 11.92 -11.68
C SER A 206 8.69 11.74 -12.89
N THR A 207 8.51 10.65 -13.64
CA THR A 207 9.26 10.36 -14.86
C THR A 207 9.05 11.45 -15.91
N TYR A 208 7.81 11.93 -16.09
CA TYR A 208 7.53 13.06 -16.98
C TYR A 208 8.32 14.31 -16.57
N LEU A 209 8.35 14.66 -15.29
CA LEU A 209 9.11 15.80 -14.79
C LEU A 209 10.63 15.63 -14.98
N HIS A 210 11.17 14.43 -14.76
CA HIS A 210 12.57 14.13 -15.03
C HIS A 210 12.96 14.22 -16.51
N MET A 211 12.04 13.92 -17.43
CA MET A 211 12.29 14.03 -18.87
C MET A 211 12.18 15.46 -19.40
N TRP A 212 11.28 16.26 -18.82
CA TRP A 212 10.86 17.55 -19.40
C TRP A 212 11.22 18.77 -18.55
N SER A 213 11.75 18.57 -17.33
CA SER A 213 12.12 19.65 -16.44
C SER A 213 13.34 19.33 -15.58
N THR A 214 13.83 20.34 -14.88
CA THR A 214 14.88 20.19 -13.87
C THR A 214 14.26 20.25 -12.47
N PRO A 215 14.80 19.52 -11.47
CA PRO A 215 14.32 19.60 -10.09
C PRO A 215 14.26 21.05 -9.60
N GLY A 216 13.16 21.42 -8.95
CA GLY A 216 12.89 22.79 -8.48
C GLY A 216 12.13 23.68 -9.48
N VAL A 217 12.13 23.34 -10.77
CA VAL A 217 11.44 24.11 -11.81
C VAL A 217 10.27 23.29 -12.36
N LEU A 218 9.06 23.86 -12.36
CA LEU A 218 7.90 23.23 -12.98
C LEU A 218 7.79 23.63 -14.47
N PRO A 219 7.43 22.70 -15.37
CA PRO A 219 7.19 23.04 -16.76
C PRO A 219 5.97 23.96 -16.89
N LEU A 220 5.89 24.74 -17.98
CA LEU A 220 4.86 25.76 -18.18
C LEU A 220 3.44 25.18 -18.09
N GLN A 221 3.25 23.97 -18.60
CA GLN A 221 1.99 23.22 -18.57
C GLN A 221 1.55 22.86 -17.15
N MET A 222 2.51 22.73 -16.21
CA MET A 222 2.26 22.32 -14.82
C MET A 222 2.49 23.44 -13.80
N LYS A 223 2.50 24.72 -14.22
CA LYS A 223 2.85 25.86 -13.36
C LYS A 223 1.92 26.06 -12.15
N LYS A 224 0.67 25.60 -12.24
CA LYS A 224 -0.28 25.66 -11.11
C LYS A 224 0.08 24.58 -10.08
N PHE A 225 0.45 24.98 -8.87
CA PHE A 225 0.72 24.06 -7.76
C PHE A 225 -0.51 23.25 -7.33
N TRP A 226 -1.69 23.86 -7.39
CA TRP A 226 -2.97 23.26 -7.01
C TRP A 226 -3.90 23.27 -8.23
N PRO A 227 -3.78 22.28 -9.14
CA PRO A 227 -4.73 22.15 -10.23
C PRO A 227 -6.14 21.88 -9.70
N ASN A 228 -7.16 22.39 -10.40
CA ASN A 228 -8.54 22.03 -10.12
C ASN A 228 -8.77 20.55 -10.51
N PRO A 229 -9.66 19.79 -9.85
CA PRO A 229 -9.91 18.40 -10.20
C PRO A 229 -10.26 18.17 -11.67
N CYS A 230 -11.03 19.07 -12.28
CA CYS A 230 -11.34 19.02 -13.72
C CYS A 230 -10.08 19.16 -14.60
N SER A 231 -9.08 19.93 -14.16
CA SER A 231 -7.79 20.00 -14.85
C SER A 231 -7.01 18.69 -14.77
N THR A 232 -7.12 17.96 -13.66
CA THR A 232 -6.45 16.69 -13.43
C THR A 232 -7.10 15.53 -14.19
N PHE A 233 -8.43 15.54 -14.35
CA PHE A 233 -9.15 14.40 -14.94
C PHE A 233 -9.72 14.67 -16.33
N CYS A 234 -9.99 15.92 -16.71
CA CYS A 234 -10.77 16.22 -17.91
C CYS A 234 -9.93 16.82 -19.06
N THR A 235 -8.63 17.05 -18.89
CA THR A 235 -7.78 17.59 -19.96
C THR A 235 -7.21 16.49 -20.86
N SER A 236 -6.79 16.84 -22.06
CA SER A 236 -6.15 15.92 -23.01
C SER A 236 -4.66 15.68 -22.72
N GLU A 237 -4.15 16.16 -21.58
CA GLU A 237 -2.76 15.97 -21.19
C GLU A 237 -2.46 14.51 -20.86
N ILE A 238 -1.19 14.09 -21.04
CA ILE A 238 -0.74 12.72 -20.84
C ILE A 238 -1.01 12.24 -19.41
N ASN A 239 -0.76 13.08 -18.41
CA ASN A 239 -0.97 12.76 -17.00
C ASN A 239 -2.46 12.58 -16.68
N SER A 240 -3.32 13.43 -17.24
CA SER A 240 -4.78 13.33 -17.11
C SER A 240 -5.36 12.11 -17.83
N MET A 241 -4.82 11.77 -19.00
CA MET A 241 -5.18 10.54 -19.70
C MET A 241 -4.80 9.30 -18.88
N SER A 242 -3.59 9.28 -18.29
CA SER A 242 -3.16 8.22 -17.39
C SER A 242 -4.09 8.08 -16.18
N ALA A 243 -4.43 9.20 -15.53
CA ALA A 243 -5.35 9.19 -14.38
C ALA A 243 -6.73 8.62 -14.74
N ARG A 244 -7.28 8.98 -15.91
CA ARG A 244 -8.56 8.41 -16.40
C ARG A 244 -8.47 6.91 -16.65
N VAL A 245 -7.39 6.44 -17.28
CA VAL A 245 -7.20 5.00 -17.56
C VAL A 245 -7.11 4.22 -16.25
N LEU A 246 -6.36 4.72 -15.26
CA LEU A 246 -6.25 4.08 -13.95
C LEU A 246 -7.59 4.10 -13.20
N LEU A 247 -8.35 5.18 -13.29
CA LEU A 247 -9.70 5.27 -12.69
C LEU A 247 -10.69 4.29 -13.35
N LEU A 248 -10.62 4.12 -14.67
CA LEU A 248 -11.43 3.14 -15.40
C LEU A 248 -11.08 1.69 -15.04
N LEU A 249 -9.84 1.43 -14.61
CA LEU A 249 -9.41 0.09 -14.19
C LEU A 249 -9.96 -0.31 -12.81
N VAL A 250 -10.43 0.65 -12.01
CA VAL A 250 -10.93 0.39 -10.64
C VAL A 250 -12.11 -0.58 -10.66
N VAL A 251 -13.17 -0.28 -11.42
CA VAL A 251 -14.37 -1.12 -11.46
C VAL A 251 -14.08 -2.56 -11.90
N PRO A 252 -13.47 -2.83 -13.07
CA PRO A 252 -13.17 -4.20 -13.48
C PRO A 252 -12.19 -4.89 -12.53
N GLY A 253 -11.18 -4.17 -12.02
CA GLY A 253 -10.23 -4.73 -11.06
C GLY A 253 -10.90 -5.20 -9.77
N HIS A 254 -11.72 -4.34 -9.16
CA HIS A 254 -12.47 -4.68 -7.96
C HIS A 254 -13.46 -5.83 -8.19
N LEU A 255 -14.16 -5.89 -9.34
CA LEU A 255 -15.07 -6.99 -9.68
C LEU A 255 -14.36 -8.34 -9.82
N ILE A 256 -13.16 -8.37 -10.42
CA ILE A 256 -12.34 -9.60 -10.51
C ILE A 256 -11.98 -10.10 -9.12
N PHE A 257 -11.49 -9.23 -8.24
CA PHE A 257 -11.19 -9.61 -6.86
C PHE A 257 -12.44 -10.05 -6.10
N PHE A 258 -13.57 -9.39 -6.35
CA PHE A 258 -14.85 -9.78 -5.77
C PHE A 258 -15.23 -11.22 -6.15
N TYR A 259 -15.07 -11.58 -7.42
CA TYR A 259 -15.31 -12.93 -7.92
C TYR A 259 -14.34 -13.95 -7.30
N ILE A 260 -13.06 -13.62 -7.14
CA ILE A 260 -12.09 -14.48 -6.47
C ILE A 260 -12.48 -14.72 -5.00
N ILE A 261 -12.86 -13.67 -4.27
CA ILE A 261 -13.31 -13.79 -2.87
C ILE A 261 -14.55 -14.67 -2.79
N TYR A 262 -15.49 -14.51 -3.72
CA TYR A 262 -16.67 -15.37 -3.82
C TYR A 262 -16.31 -16.86 -3.98
N LEU A 263 -15.34 -17.18 -4.84
CA LEU A 263 -14.87 -18.57 -5.01
C LEU A 263 -14.18 -19.14 -3.76
N VAL A 264 -13.46 -18.31 -3.01
CA VAL A 264 -12.65 -18.76 -1.87
C VAL A 264 -13.47 -18.86 -0.57
N GLN A 265 -14.37 -17.91 -0.30
CA GLN A 265 -15.15 -17.85 0.95
C GLN A 265 -16.59 -18.37 0.86
N GLY A 266 -17.06 -18.69 -0.34
CA GLY A 266 -18.45 -19.09 -0.59
C GLY A 266 -19.46 -17.96 -0.37
N GLN A 267 -20.76 -18.29 -0.39
CA GLN A 267 -21.86 -17.31 -0.29
C GLN A 267 -22.00 -16.59 1.06
N SER A 268 -21.26 -17.01 2.10
CA SER A 268 -21.51 -16.59 3.49
C SER A 268 -21.19 -15.12 3.80
N VAL A 269 -20.42 -14.44 2.95
CA VAL A 269 -20.03 -13.02 3.13
C VAL A 269 -20.71 -12.10 2.10
N ILE A 270 -21.26 -12.67 1.01
CA ILE A 270 -21.54 -11.93 -0.22
C ILE A 270 -22.91 -12.33 -0.78
N ASN A 271 -23.96 -11.59 -0.41
CA ASN A 271 -25.26 -11.72 -1.09
C ASN A 271 -26.05 -10.41 -1.25
N SER A 272 -25.49 -9.26 -0.81
CA SER A 272 -26.17 -7.96 -0.93
C SER A 272 -25.67 -7.22 -2.18
N GLN A 273 -26.52 -7.08 -3.19
CA GLN A 273 -26.23 -6.23 -4.36
C GLN A 273 -25.91 -4.78 -3.94
N THR A 274 -26.58 -4.29 -2.89
CA THR A 274 -26.36 -2.97 -2.29
C THR A 274 -24.93 -2.82 -1.80
N PHE A 275 -24.39 -3.83 -1.12
CA PHE A 275 -22.99 -3.82 -0.66
C PHE A 275 -22.01 -3.70 -1.83
N VAL A 276 -22.23 -4.43 -2.93
CA VAL A 276 -21.36 -4.37 -4.12
C VAL A 276 -21.32 -2.95 -4.69
N VAL A 277 -22.47 -2.31 -4.82
CA VAL A 277 -22.55 -0.92 -5.33
C VAL A 277 -21.83 0.04 -4.39
N LEU A 278 -22.08 -0.04 -3.09
CA LEU A 278 -21.41 0.79 -2.08
C LEU A 278 -19.89 0.59 -2.09
N TYR A 279 -19.43 -0.65 -2.20
CA TYR A 279 -18.02 -1.02 -2.28
C TYR A 279 -17.34 -0.46 -3.53
N LEU A 280 -17.97 -0.57 -4.70
CA LEU A 280 -17.44 -0.02 -5.95
C LEU A 280 -17.38 1.52 -5.90
N LEU A 281 -18.40 2.17 -5.33
CA LEU A 281 -18.40 3.62 -5.12
C LEU A 281 -17.28 4.04 -4.17
N ALA A 282 -17.06 3.32 -3.08
CA ALA A 282 -15.96 3.58 -2.15
C ALA A 282 -14.60 3.45 -2.84
N GLY A 283 -14.37 2.41 -3.64
CA GLY A 283 -13.12 2.25 -4.41
C GLY A 283 -12.90 3.39 -5.40
N LEU A 284 -13.95 3.80 -6.12
CA LEU A 284 -13.89 4.95 -7.04
C LEU A 284 -13.57 6.26 -6.31
N ILE A 285 -14.22 6.53 -5.18
CA ILE A 285 -13.98 7.72 -4.36
C ILE A 285 -12.53 7.73 -3.85
N GLN A 286 -12.07 6.61 -3.28
CA GLN A 286 -10.70 6.47 -2.77
C GLN A 286 -9.68 6.76 -3.85
N VAL A 287 -9.76 6.08 -5.00
CA VAL A 287 -8.79 6.23 -6.09
C VAL A 287 -8.85 7.62 -6.71
N THR A 288 -10.03 8.22 -6.84
CA THR A 288 -10.15 9.61 -7.32
C THR A 288 -9.42 10.60 -6.41
N ILE A 289 -9.59 10.47 -5.09
CA ILE A 289 -8.88 11.31 -4.12
C ILE A 289 -7.37 11.10 -4.23
N LEU A 290 -6.92 9.85 -4.28
CA LEU A 290 -5.50 9.52 -4.35
C LEU A 290 -4.83 10.02 -5.63
N LEU A 291 -5.45 9.82 -6.80
CA LEU A 291 -4.92 10.29 -8.09
C LEU A 291 -4.86 11.82 -8.15
N TYR A 292 -5.85 12.51 -7.57
CA TYR A 292 -5.80 13.97 -7.45
C TYR A 292 -4.65 14.44 -6.57
N LEU A 293 -4.49 13.81 -5.40
CA LEU A 293 -3.41 14.14 -4.48
C LEU A 293 -2.03 13.82 -5.07
N ALA A 294 -1.90 12.78 -5.89
CA ALA A 294 -0.66 12.51 -6.63
C ALA A 294 -0.23 13.70 -7.48
N GLU A 295 -1.16 14.27 -8.26
CA GLU A 295 -0.87 15.42 -9.11
C GLU A 295 -0.40 16.65 -8.31
N VAL A 296 -1.05 16.92 -7.17
CA VAL A 296 -0.70 18.04 -6.29
C VAL A 296 0.65 17.78 -5.60
N MET A 297 0.81 16.63 -4.97
CA MET A 297 1.99 16.30 -4.16
C MET A 297 3.26 16.21 -5.00
N VAL A 298 3.18 15.65 -6.22
CA VAL A 298 4.33 15.58 -7.13
C VAL A 298 4.79 16.98 -7.53
N ARG A 299 3.86 17.90 -7.85
CA ARG A 299 4.21 19.30 -8.18
C ARG A 299 4.87 20.03 -7.01
N LEU A 300 4.35 19.86 -5.80
CA LEU A 300 4.90 20.47 -4.58
C LEU A 300 6.30 19.93 -4.25
N THR A 301 6.45 18.61 -4.30
CA THR A 301 7.72 17.92 -3.98
C THR A 301 8.79 18.25 -5.02
N TRP A 302 8.41 18.27 -6.30
CA TRP A 302 9.32 18.66 -7.39
C TRP A 302 9.82 20.10 -7.24
N HIS A 303 8.94 21.03 -6.86
CA HIS A 303 9.33 22.43 -6.61
C HIS A 303 10.29 22.59 -5.43
N GLN A 304 10.26 21.67 -4.47
CA GLN A 304 11.23 21.61 -3.38
C GLN A 304 12.56 20.94 -3.79
N ALA A 305 12.72 20.60 -5.08
CA ALA A 305 13.85 19.83 -5.62
C ALA A 305 14.03 18.46 -4.93
N LEU A 306 12.92 17.89 -4.45
CA LEU A 306 12.87 16.54 -3.90
C LEU A 306 12.38 15.57 -4.97
N ASP A 307 12.86 14.33 -4.90
CA ASP A 307 12.44 13.24 -5.77
C ASP A 307 11.03 12.76 -5.36
N PRO A 308 10.00 12.91 -6.21
CA PRO A 308 8.64 12.50 -5.90
C PRO A 308 8.49 10.99 -5.65
N ASP A 309 9.34 10.15 -6.24
CA ASP A 309 9.22 8.69 -6.06
C ASP A 309 9.62 8.29 -4.63
N ASN A 310 10.60 8.99 -4.06
CA ASN A 310 11.07 8.75 -2.70
C ASN A 310 10.17 9.36 -1.61
N HIS A 311 9.30 10.32 -1.95
CA HIS A 311 8.49 11.07 -0.99
C HIS A 311 6.99 10.84 -1.19
N CYS A 312 6.47 11.11 -2.39
CA CYS A 312 5.03 11.07 -2.65
C CYS A 312 4.47 9.65 -2.62
N ILE A 313 5.17 8.66 -3.17
CA ILE A 313 4.68 7.27 -3.22
C ILE A 313 4.39 6.74 -1.81
N PRO A 314 5.33 6.75 -0.84
CA PRO A 314 5.04 6.32 0.52
C PRO A 314 3.82 7.02 1.15
N TYR A 315 3.73 8.35 1.02
CA TYR A 315 2.63 9.11 1.61
C TYR A 315 1.27 8.74 1.03
N LEU A 316 1.19 8.66 -0.29
CA LEU A 316 -0.07 8.39 -0.99
C LEU A 316 -0.52 6.94 -0.79
N THR A 317 0.41 5.99 -0.72
CA THR A 317 0.08 4.60 -0.39
C THR A 317 -0.41 4.48 1.06
N GLY A 318 0.29 5.07 2.03
CA GLY A 318 -0.15 5.06 3.43
C GLY A 318 -1.50 5.76 3.65
N LEU A 319 -1.74 6.87 2.94
CA LEU A 319 -3.05 7.52 2.91
C LEU A 319 -4.11 6.64 2.24
N GLY A 320 -3.73 5.90 1.21
CA GLY A 320 -4.57 4.91 0.53
C GLY A 320 -5.04 3.81 1.47
N ASP A 321 -4.19 3.30 2.34
CA ASP A 321 -4.54 2.31 3.36
C ASP A 321 -5.58 2.86 4.34
N LEU A 322 -5.35 4.07 4.83
CA LEU A 322 -6.26 4.75 5.77
C LEU A 322 -7.62 5.02 5.13
N LEU A 323 -7.64 5.65 3.94
CA LEU A 323 -8.87 5.96 3.23
C LEU A 323 -9.62 4.69 2.83
N GLY A 324 -8.91 3.70 2.30
CA GLY A 324 -9.47 2.42 1.88
C GLY A 324 -10.15 1.69 3.02
N THR A 325 -9.46 1.55 4.15
CA THR A 325 -10.03 0.88 5.33
C THR A 325 -11.20 1.67 5.93
N SER A 326 -11.11 3.00 5.98
CA SER A 326 -12.18 3.86 6.50
C SER A 326 -13.45 3.80 5.65
N LEU A 327 -13.31 3.91 4.33
CA LEU A 327 -14.43 3.84 3.40
C LEU A 327 -15.04 2.44 3.39
N LEU A 328 -14.23 1.39 3.45
CA LEU A 328 -14.71 0.02 3.57
C LEU A 328 -15.52 -0.18 4.87
N ALA A 329 -15.03 0.32 6.01
CA ALA A 329 -15.78 0.30 7.26
C ALA A 329 -17.12 1.02 7.11
N LEU A 330 -17.15 2.17 6.43
CA LEU A 330 -18.38 2.89 6.17
C LEU A 330 -19.35 2.05 5.30
N CYS A 331 -18.88 1.34 4.28
CA CYS A 331 -19.70 0.45 3.45
C CYS A 331 -20.37 -0.66 4.25
N PHE A 332 -19.63 -1.33 5.13
CA PHE A 332 -20.19 -2.38 6.00
C PHE A 332 -21.23 -1.81 6.96
N PHE A 333 -20.95 -0.64 7.54
CA PHE A 333 -21.87 0.02 8.45
C PHE A 333 -23.17 0.46 7.76
N THR A 334 -23.08 1.02 6.55
CA THR A 334 -24.25 1.46 5.79
C THR A 334 -25.08 0.29 5.27
N ASP A 335 -24.45 -0.78 4.77
CA ASP A 335 -25.17 -2.01 4.37
C ASP A 335 -25.90 -2.65 5.56
N TRP A 336 -25.26 -2.68 6.73
CA TRP A 336 -25.91 -3.15 7.96
C TRP A 336 -27.14 -2.29 8.33
N LEU A 337 -27.01 -0.96 8.33
CA LEU A 337 -28.12 -0.05 8.62
C LEU A 337 -29.30 -0.23 7.66
N LEU A 338 -29.01 -0.41 6.36
CA LEU A 338 -30.03 -0.60 5.34
C LEU A 338 -30.79 -1.92 5.53
N LYS A 339 -30.07 -3.00 5.87
CA LYS A 339 -30.68 -4.30 6.18
C LYS A 339 -31.55 -4.25 7.43
N SER A 340 -31.07 -3.65 8.51
CA SER A 340 -31.85 -3.50 9.75
C SER A 340 -33.12 -2.67 9.55
N LYS A 341 -33.09 -1.67 8.66
CA LYS A 341 -34.28 -0.88 8.32
C LYS A 341 -35.29 -1.66 7.49
N ALA A 342 -34.82 -2.50 6.56
CA ALA A 342 -35.69 -3.36 5.76
C ALA A 342 -36.41 -4.40 6.65
N GLU A 343 -35.67 -5.06 7.55
CA GLU A 343 -36.25 -6.03 8.49
C GLU A 343 -37.32 -5.41 9.40
N LEU A 344 -37.11 -4.18 9.86
CA LEU A 344 -38.09 -3.46 10.69
C LEU A 344 -39.35 -3.06 9.90
N GLY A 345 -39.19 -2.75 8.61
CA GLY A 345 -40.30 -2.47 7.69
C GLY A 345 -41.17 -3.70 7.46
N ASP A 346 -40.56 -4.85 7.19
CA ASP A 346 -41.27 -6.11 6.96
C ASP A 346 -42.04 -6.56 8.21
N ILE A 347 -41.48 -6.40 9.40
CA ILE A 347 -42.17 -6.70 10.67
C ILE A 347 -43.36 -5.76 10.89
N SER A 348 -43.23 -4.47 10.54
CA SER A 348 -44.32 -3.50 10.66
C SER A 348 -45.45 -3.80 9.68
N GLU A 349 -45.15 -4.25 8.46
CA GLU A 349 -46.18 -4.68 7.49
C GLU A 349 -46.89 -5.96 7.97
N LEU A 350 -46.14 -6.95 8.48
CA LEU A 350 -46.73 -8.19 9.02
C LEU A 350 -47.65 -7.93 10.22
N ALA A 351 -47.31 -6.96 11.07
CA ALA A 351 -48.13 -6.55 12.21
C ALA A 351 -49.39 -5.74 11.83
N SER A 352 -49.46 -5.23 10.59
CA SER A 352 -50.58 -4.45 10.06
C SER A 352 -51.53 -5.23 9.14
N GLY A 353 -51.36 -6.56 9.05
CA GLY A 353 -52.23 -7.44 8.27
C GLY A 353 -53.72 -7.32 8.67
N PRO A 354 -54.67 -7.54 7.73
CA PRO A 354 -56.06 -7.13 7.88
C PRO A 354 -56.79 -7.87 9.02
N PRO A 355 -57.84 -7.25 9.61
CA PRO A 355 -58.52 -7.71 10.83
C PRO A 355 -59.29 -9.02 10.68
#